data_AF-A0A428MYS2-F1
#
_entry.id   AF-A0A428MYS2-F1
#
_cell.length_a   1.000
_cell.length_b   1.000
_cell.length_c   1.000
_cell.angle_alpha   90.00
_cell.angle_beta   90.00
_cell.angle_gamma   90.00
#
_symmetry.space_group_name_H-M   'P 1'
#
loop_
_entity.id
_entity.type
_entity.pdbx_description
1 polymer ?
#
loop_
_entity_poly.entity_id
_entity_poly.type
_entity_poly.pdbx_seq_one_letter_code
_entity_poly.pdbx_strand_id
1 'polypeptide(L)'
;MLGGSALDNLAQQLQRQNQEKETIQPQVEKHQIPGKVTKGEKGIFFVMILAVVIASFIVVTNYANIYAQEREISSLNQSINEQTETNRSLELEVSELSSPDRIMYYAKEELGMELDDEKVKVIQGATP
;
A
#
# COMPACT_ATOMS: atom_id res chain seq x y z
N MET A 1 -79.46 41.78 34.84
CA MET A 1 -78.07 42.04 35.25
C MET A 1 -77.21 40.98 34.57
N LEU A 2 -76.84 41.19 33.31
CA LEU A 2 -75.55 41.78 32.89
C LEU A 2 -74.36 40.92 33.35
N GLY A 3 -74.18 39.77 32.70
CA GLY A 3 -73.05 38.87 32.97
C GLY A 3 -72.67 37.93 31.82
N GLY A 4 -73.60 37.59 30.91
CA GLY A 4 -73.33 36.66 29.81
C GLY A 4 -72.58 37.26 28.60
N SER A 5 -72.84 38.52 28.26
CA SER A 5 -72.28 39.13 27.04
C SER A 5 -70.81 39.51 27.12
N ALA A 6 -70.26 39.68 28.33
CA ALA A 6 -68.83 39.94 28.52
C ALA A 6 -68.00 38.67 28.34
N LEU A 7 -68.51 37.52 28.79
CA LEU A 7 -67.82 36.22 28.66
C LEU A 7 -67.85 35.71 27.21
N ASP A 8 -68.97 35.88 26.50
CA ASP A 8 -69.08 35.52 25.09
C ASP A 8 -68.16 36.37 24.19
N ASN A 9 -68.03 37.66 24.50
CA ASN A 9 -67.12 38.55 23.76
C ASN A 9 -65.66 38.22 24.08
N LEU A 10 -65.33 37.91 25.34
CA LEU A 10 -63.97 37.49 25.74
C LEU A 10 -63.57 36.16 25.08
N ALA A 11 -64.50 35.19 25.01
CA ALA A 11 -64.29 33.93 24.31
C ALA A 11 -64.06 34.14 22.81
N GLN A 12 -64.84 35.03 22.21
CA GLN A 12 -64.69 35.38 20.80
C GLN A 12 -63.37 36.12 20.51
N GLN A 13 -62.88 36.92 21.47
CA GLN A 13 -61.59 37.62 21.37
C GLN A 13 -60.39 36.68 21.58
N LEU A 14 -60.49 35.71 22.51
CA LEU A 14 -59.53 34.61 22.70
C LEU A 14 -59.47 33.70 21.46
N GLN A 15 -60.61 33.50 20.80
CA GLN A 15 -60.70 32.72 19.57
C GLN A 15 -60.06 33.48 18.38
N ARG A 16 -60.23 34.81 18.29
CA ARG A 16 -59.54 35.63 17.28
C ARG A 16 -58.02 35.76 17.54
N GLN A 17 -57.59 35.84 18.79
CA GLN A 17 -56.15 35.91 19.13
C GLN A 17 -55.41 34.58 18.86
N ASN A 18 -56.10 33.44 18.94
CA ASN A 18 -55.54 32.16 18.49
C ASN A 18 -55.55 32.01 16.95
N GLN A 19 -56.46 32.69 16.26
CA GLN A 19 -56.58 32.61 14.80
C GLN A 19 -55.58 33.50 14.05
N GLU A 20 -54.99 34.51 14.70
CA GLU A 20 -53.98 35.39 14.09
C GLU A 20 -52.53 34.91 14.30
N LYS A 21 -52.29 33.88 15.13
CA LYS A 21 -50.95 33.26 15.30
C LYS A 21 -50.64 32.15 14.29
N GLU A 22 -51.51 31.89 13.32
CA GLU A 22 -51.33 30.86 12.29
C GLU A 22 -51.03 31.40 10.88
N THR A 23 -50.36 32.54 10.79
CA THR A 23 -49.75 33.02 9.54
C THR A 23 -48.45 33.71 9.95
N ILE A 24 -47.24 33.21 9.70
CA ILE A 24 -46.70 32.66 8.46
C ILE A 24 -45.72 31.55 8.84
N GLN A 25 -46.15 30.30 8.77
CA GLN A 25 -45.19 29.25 8.44
C GLN A 25 -44.90 29.46 6.96
N PRO A 26 -43.65 29.69 6.50
CA PRO A 26 -43.38 29.49 5.09
C PRO A 26 -43.92 28.09 4.81
N GLN A 27 -44.87 27.98 3.89
CA GLN A 27 -45.15 26.71 3.26
C GLN A 27 -43.83 26.36 2.59
N VAL A 28 -42.96 25.72 3.36
CA VAL A 28 -41.94 24.85 2.82
C VAL A 28 -42.81 23.81 2.18
N GLU A 29 -43.12 24.06 0.92
CA GLU A 29 -43.67 23.09 0.02
C GLU A 29 -42.70 21.94 0.15
N LYS A 30 -43.01 21.02 1.06
CA LYS A 30 -42.41 19.70 1.10
C LYS A 30 -42.87 19.15 -0.21
N HIS A 31 -42.12 19.47 -1.26
CA HIS A 31 -42.00 18.67 -2.44
C HIS A 31 -41.69 17.30 -1.87
N GLN A 32 -42.74 16.51 -1.70
CA GLN A 32 -42.63 15.11 -1.43
C GLN A 32 -42.03 14.60 -2.72
N ILE A 33 -40.70 14.64 -2.81
CA ILE A 33 -39.96 14.00 -3.88
C ILE A 33 -40.43 12.56 -3.75
N PRO A 34 -41.26 12.03 -4.66
CA PRO A 34 -41.71 10.67 -4.52
C PRO A 34 -40.43 9.85 -4.57
N GLY A 35 -40.09 9.18 -3.47
CA GLY A 35 -38.94 8.28 -3.33
C GLY A 35 -39.12 7.04 -4.18
N LYS A 36 -39.38 7.24 -5.47
CA LYS A 36 -39.42 6.23 -6.49
C LYS A 36 -38.07 6.32 -7.17
N VAL A 37 -37.18 5.42 -6.74
CA VAL A 37 -35.97 5.01 -7.45
C VAL A 37 -36.28 5.05 -8.93
N THR A 38 -35.81 6.09 -9.61
CA THR A 38 -36.15 6.34 -11.01
C THR A 38 -35.67 5.11 -11.78
N LYS A 39 -36.46 4.55 -12.71
CA LYS A 39 -36.14 3.24 -13.34
C LYS A 39 -34.70 3.13 -13.87
N GLY A 40 -34.09 4.27 -14.24
CA GLY A 40 -32.68 4.38 -14.62
C GLY A 40 -31.67 4.11 -13.49
N GLU A 41 -31.95 4.49 -12.24
CA GLU A 41 -31.06 4.28 -11.09
C GLU A 41 -30.88 2.78 -10.79
N LYS A 42 -31.93 1.97 -10.96
CA LYS A 42 -31.80 0.50 -10.90
C LYS A 42 -30.87 -0.06 -11.98
N GLY A 43 -30.86 0.55 -13.17
CA GLY A 43 -29.95 0.16 -14.25
C GLY A 43 -28.50 0.52 -13.94
N ILE A 44 -28.25 1.73 -13.42
CA ILE A 44 -26.93 2.18 -12.97
C ILE A 44 -26.40 1.27 -11.84
N PHE A 45 -27.26 0.90 -10.90
CA PHE A 45 -26.91 -0.01 -9.81
C PHE A 45 -26.53 -1.41 -10.33
N PHE A 46 -27.29 -1.94 -11.30
CA PHE A 46 -26.96 -3.21 -11.94
C PHE A 46 -25.61 -3.16 -12.68
N VAL A 47 -25.37 -2.11 -13.46
CA VAL A 47 -24.09 -1.91 -14.17
C VAL A 47 -22.94 -1.76 -13.18
N MET A 48 -23.15 -1.06 -12.06
CA MET A 48 -22.14 -0.89 -11.03
C MET A 48 -21.77 -2.23 -10.38
N ILE A 49 -22.76 -3.07 -10.03
CA ILE A 49 -22.50 -4.43 -9.53
C ILE A 49 -21.74 -5.25 -10.57
N LEU A 50 -22.17 -5.21 -11.84
CA LEU A 50 -21.51 -5.95 -12.91
C LEU A 50 -20.05 -5.51 -13.09
N ALA A 51 -19.79 -4.21 -13.05
CA ALA A 51 -18.44 -3.64 -13.14
C ALA A 51 -17.55 -4.11 -11.98
N VAL A 52 -18.08 -4.13 -10.75
CA VAL A 52 -17.37 -4.64 -9.58
C VAL A 52 -17.03 -6.12 -9.75
N VAL A 53 -17.98 -6.94 -10.20
CA VAL A 53 -17.75 -8.38 -10.43
C VAL A 53 -16.66 -8.60 -11.49
N ILE A 54 -16.69 -7.87 -12.60
CA ILE A 54 -15.67 -7.94 -13.65
C ILE A 54 -14.29 -7.53 -13.11
N ALA A 55 -14.23 -6.42 -12.36
CA ALA A 55 -12.98 -5.95 -11.75
C ALA A 55 -12.42 -6.99 -10.77
N SER A 56 -13.25 -7.58 -9.92
CA SER A 56 -12.85 -8.67 -9.02
C SER A 56 -12.34 -9.88 -9.80
N PHE A 57 -12.97 -10.24 -10.91
CA PHE A 57 -12.52 -11.34 -11.76
C PHE A 57 -11.13 -11.08 -12.34
N ILE A 58 -10.85 -9.86 -12.79
CA ILE A 58 -9.53 -9.45 -13.30
C ILE A 58 -8.46 -9.56 -12.21
N VAL A 59 -8.75 -9.06 -11.01
CA VAL A 59 -7.83 -9.14 -9.86
C VAL A 59 -7.53 -10.60 -9.49
N VAL A 60 -8.57 -11.44 -9.40
CA VAL A 60 -8.42 -12.87 -9.04
C VAL A 60 -7.68 -13.63 -10.14
N THR A 61 -7.95 -13.35 -11.42
CA THR A 61 -7.27 -14.02 -12.54
C THR A 61 -5.79 -13.65 -12.60
N ASN A 62 -5.44 -12.40 -12.28
CA ASN A 62 -4.05 -11.95 -12.20
C ASN A 62 -3.33 -12.43 -10.92
N TYR A 63 -4.05 -12.98 -9.94
CA TYR A 63 -3.48 -13.46 -8.69
C TYR A 63 -2.53 -14.65 -8.91
N ALA A 64 -2.85 -15.55 -9.87
CA ALA A 64 -1.98 -16.68 -10.20
C ALA A 64 -0.61 -16.23 -10.76
N ASN A 65 -0.59 -15.17 -11.56
CA ASN A 65 0.64 -14.60 -12.12
C ASN A 65 1.47 -13.92 -11.04
N ILE A 66 0.84 -13.20 -10.12
CA ILE A 66 1.53 -12.55 -8.99
C ILE A 66 2.16 -13.60 -8.06
N TYR A 67 1.44 -14.69 -7.75
CA TYR A 67 1.98 -15.76 -6.90
C TYR A 67 3.12 -16.55 -7.57
N ALA A 68 3.03 -16.79 -8.87
CA ALA A 68 4.11 -17.41 -9.63
C ALA A 68 5.37 -16.52 -9.64
N GLN A 69 5.18 -15.21 -9.87
CA GLN A 69 6.27 -14.23 -9.85
C GLN A 69 6.91 -14.10 -8.47
N GLU A 70 6.14 -14.07 -7.38
CA GLU A 70 6.70 -14.00 -6.02
C GLU A 70 7.59 -15.20 -5.71
N ARG A 71 7.19 -16.41 -6.13
CA ARG A 71 8.02 -17.61 -5.96
C ARG A 71 9.27 -17.57 -6.82
N GLU A 72 9.16 -17.09 -8.05
CA GLU A 72 10.31 -16.94 -8.95
C GLU A 72 11.32 -15.94 -8.40
N ILE A 73 10.85 -14.80 -7.89
CA ILE A 73 11.69 -13.78 -7.22
C ILE A 73 12.37 -14.38 -5.98
N SER A 74 11.63 -15.11 -5.14
CA SER A 74 12.21 -15.76 -3.96
C SER A 74 13.27 -16.79 -4.34
N SER A 75 13.02 -17.62 -5.35
CA SER A 75 13.98 -18.61 -5.85
C SER A 75 15.22 -17.93 -6.43
N LEU A 76 15.04 -16.87 -7.21
CA LEU A 76 16.14 -16.14 -7.84
C LEU A 76 17.03 -15.47 -6.78
N ASN A 77 16.43 -14.85 -5.77
CA ASN A 77 17.17 -14.27 -4.65
C ASN A 77 17.98 -15.32 -3.88
N GLN A 78 17.41 -16.53 -3.70
CA GLN A 78 18.16 -17.63 -3.10
C GLN A 78 19.38 -18.02 -3.95
N SER A 79 19.20 -18.19 -5.27
CA SER A 79 20.32 -18.53 -6.17
C SER A 79 21.38 -17.44 -6.22
N ILE A 80 21.00 -16.15 -6.17
CA ILE A 80 21.95 -15.04 -6.09
C ILE A 80 22.76 -15.10 -4.79
N ASN A 81 22.11 -15.38 -3.65
CA ASN A 81 22.82 -15.50 -2.38
C ASN A 81 23.80 -16.69 -2.39
N GLU A 82 23.39 -17.85 -2.89
CA GLU A 82 24.26 -19.03 -3.02
C GLU A 82 25.48 -18.74 -3.92
N GLN A 83 25.27 -18.07 -5.05
CA GLN A 83 26.37 -17.68 -5.94
C GLN A 83 27.28 -16.64 -5.29
N THR A 84 26.73 -15.71 -4.51
CA THR A 84 27.51 -14.67 -3.81
C THR A 84 28.40 -15.28 -2.74
N GLU A 85 27.89 -16.22 -1.96
CA GLU A 85 28.67 -16.97 -0.98
C GLU A 85 29.76 -17.81 -1.65
N THR A 86 29.44 -18.48 -2.76
CA THR A 86 30.42 -19.24 -3.54
C THR A 86 31.55 -18.33 -4.05
N ASN A 87 31.20 -17.18 -4.63
CA ASN A 87 32.18 -16.22 -5.11
C ASN A 87 33.07 -15.70 -3.97
N ARG A 88 32.47 -15.37 -2.82
CA ARG A 88 33.22 -14.93 -1.63
C ARG A 88 34.18 -16.00 -1.14
N SER A 89 33.75 -17.26 -1.11
CA SER A 89 34.62 -18.38 -0.73
C SER A 89 35.79 -18.55 -1.69
N LEU A 90 35.55 -18.42 -3.01
CA LEU A 90 36.60 -18.48 -4.02
C LEU A 90 37.56 -17.30 -3.92
N GLU A 91 37.06 -16.09 -3.65
CA GLU A 91 37.90 -14.91 -3.41
C GLU A 91 38.81 -15.09 -2.19
N LEU A 92 38.28 -15.69 -1.11
CA LEU A 92 39.08 -16.04 0.07
C LEU A 92 40.16 -17.07 -0.28
N GLU A 93 39.79 -18.15 -0.99
CA GLU A 93 40.75 -19.17 -1.42
C GLU A 93 41.85 -18.57 -2.30
N VAL A 94 41.49 -17.71 -3.26
CA VAL A 94 42.47 -17.00 -4.08
C VAL A 94 43.36 -16.12 -3.21
N SER A 95 42.81 -15.36 -2.27
CA SER A 95 43.58 -14.50 -1.36
C SER A 95 44.60 -15.31 -0.54
N GLU A 96 44.18 -16.45 0.02
CA GLU A 96 45.05 -17.36 0.78
C GLU A 96 46.14 -17.97 -0.11
N LEU A 97 45.78 -18.47 -1.29
CA LEU A 97 46.72 -19.08 -2.23
C LEU A 97 47.71 -18.08 -2.82
N SER A 98 47.29 -16.83 -2.99
CA SER A 98 48.08 -15.71 -3.52
C SER A 98 48.86 -14.98 -2.44
N SER A 99 48.67 -15.35 -1.16
CA SER A 99 49.31 -14.65 -0.06
C SER A 99 50.84 -14.71 -0.21
N PRO A 100 51.55 -13.58 -0.06
CA PRO A 100 53.01 -13.53 -0.20
C PRO A 100 53.71 -14.53 0.72
N ASP A 101 53.20 -14.70 1.94
CA ASP A 101 53.74 -15.63 2.93
C ASP A 101 53.68 -17.09 2.44
N ARG A 102 52.55 -17.51 1.85
CA ARG A 102 52.38 -18.87 1.34
C ARG A 102 53.23 -19.12 0.10
N ILE A 103 53.31 -18.15 -0.80
CA ILE A 103 54.20 -18.23 -1.97
C ILE A 103 55.66 -18.32 -1.52
N MET A 104 56.07 -17.51 -0.55
CA MET A 104 57.42 -17.50 0.02
C MET A 104 57.77 -18.83 0.68
N TYR A 105 56.84 -19.39 1.45
CA TYR A 105 56.99 -20.70 2.09
C TYR A 105 57.22 -21.80 1.04
N TYR A 106 56.37 -21.88 0.02
CA TYR A 106 56.49 -22.90 -1.04
C TYR A 106 57.78 -22.73 -1.85
N ALA A 107 58.20 -21.49 -2.12
CA ALA A 107 59.43 -21.17 -2.80
C ALA A 107 60.68 -21.66 -2.05
N LYS A 108 60.74 -21.41 -0.73
CA LYS A 108 61.90 -21.76 0.11
C LYS A 108 61.95 -23.24 0.46
N GLU A 109 60.85 -23.75 1.00
CA GLU A 109 60.82 -25.09 1.61
C GLU A 109 60.67 -26.20 0.55
N GLU A 110 59.81 -25.99 -0.44
CA GLU A 110 59.49 -27.05 -1.41
C GLU A 110 60.38 -26.98 -2.67
N LEU A 111 60.75 -25.77 -3.09
CA LEU A 111 61.51 -25.52 -4.32
C LEU A 111 62.98 -25.16 -4.07
N GLY A 112 63.38 -24.95 -2.81
CA GLY A 112 64.76 -24.63 -2.44
C GLY A 112 65.27 -23.28 -2.98
N MET A 113 64.37 -22.33 -3.25
CA MET A 113 64.73 -20.99 -3.71
C MET A 113 65.09 -20.09 -2.53
N GLU A 114 66.17 -19.31 -2.67
CA GLU A 114 66.58 -18.30 -1.69
C GLU A 114 66.31 -16.88 -2.19
N LEU A 115 66.09 -15.94 -1.26
CA LEU A 115 65.93 -14.53 -1.60
C LEU A 115 67.30 -13.87 -1.77
N ASP A 116 67.46 -13.13 -2.87
CA ASP A 116 68.59 -12.23 -3.09
C ASP A 116 68.18 -10.82 -2.64
N ASP A 117 68.63 -10.42 -1.45
CA ASP A 117 68.30 -9.15 -0.81
C ASP A 117 68.70 -7.92 -1.65
N GLU A 118 69.68 -8.06 -2.56
CA GLU A 118 70.08 -6.97 -3.47
C GLU A 118 69.07 -6.73 -4.61
N LYS A 119 68.17 -7.70 -4.88
CA LYS A 119 67.17 -7.64 -5.96
C LYS A 119 65.72 -7.54 -5.47
N VAL A 120 65.50 -7.29 -4.19
CA VAL A 120 64.14 -7.13 -3.62
C VAL A 120 63.58 -5.73 -3.92
N LYS A 121 62.39 -5.67 -4.54
CA LYS A 121 61.65 -4.42 -4.77
C LYS A 121 60.35 -4.43 -3.97
N VAL A 122 60.25 -3.53 -2.98
CA VAL A 122 59.03 -3.37 -2.18
C VAL A 122 58.00 -2.55 -2.97
N ILE A 123 56.84 -3.14 -3.22
CA ILE A 123 55.69 -2.46 -3.85
C ILE A 123 54.68 -2.09 -2.75
N GLN A 124 54.56 -0.79 -2.46
CA GLN A 124 53.50 -0.24 -1.61
C GLN A 124 52.25 -0.06 -2.47
N GLY A 125 51.31 -1.00 -2.42
CA GLY A 125 50.06 -0.83 -3.17
C GLY A 125 49.15 -2.04 -3.20
N ALA A 126 48.33 -2.19 -2.17
CA ALA A 126 46.97 -2.72 -2.26
C ALA A 126 46.24 -2.33 -0.96
N THR A 127 45.69 -1.13 -0.94
CA THR A 127 44.69 -0.72 0.06
C THR A 127 43.48 -1.66 -0.01
N PRO A 128 42.89 -2.04 1.15
CA PRO A 128 41.75 -2.95 1.22
C PRO A 128 40.48 -2.36 0.59
#